data_AF-A0A7S2QE97-F1
#
_entry.id   AF-A0A7S2QE97-F1
#
_cell.length_a   1.000
_cell.length_b   1.000
_cell.length_c   1.000
_cell.angle_alpha   90.00
_cell.angle_beta   90.00
_cell.angle_gamma   90.00
#
_symmetry.space_group_name_H-M   'P 1'
#
loop_
_entity.id
_entity.type
_entity.pdbx_description
1 polymer ?
#
loop_
_entity_poly.entity_id
_entity_poly.type
_entity_poly.pdbx_seq_one_letter_code
_entity_poly.pdbx_strand_id
1 'polypeptide(L)'
;MAMVAPYCALGGPYAYRAKLTPGPGKKGQMARQCLRMFDAQTDRQAWKLLVQAIPENDAASLMMGSCKVSMPGMQKLQQQLQKDKKRDKQEPGKAPAR
;
A
#
# COMPACT_ATOMS: atom_id res chain seq x y z
N MET A 1 -4.73 16.44 -9.90
CA MET A 1 -5.96 15.62 -10.00
C MET A 1 -6.81 15.83 -8.75
N ALA A 2 -7.98 16.46 -8.89
CA ALA A 2 -8.86 16.84 -7.78
C ALA A 2 -9.15 15.65 -6.84
N MET A 3 -9.16 15.90 -5.53
CA MET A 3 -9.42 14.89 -4.51
C MET A 3 -10.93 14.77 -4.30
N VAL A 4 -11.50 13.63 -4.68
CA VAL A 4 -12.90 13.29 -4.40
C VAL A 4 -12.91 12.52 -3.09
N ALA A 5 -12.99 13.24 -1.98
CA ALA A 5 -13.09 12.67 -0.64
C ALA A 5 -13.92 13.61 0.26
N PRO A 6 -14.58 13.09 1.31
CA PRO A 6 -15.27 13.94 2.28
C PRO A 6 -14.27 14.93 2.89
N TYR A 7 -14.68 16.19 3.08
CA TYR A 7 -13.82 17.21 3.70
C TYR A 7 -13.29 16.80 5.08
N CYS A 8 -14.04 15.95 5.79
CA CYS A 8 -13.61 15.34 7.06
C CYS A 8 -12.28 14.58 6.94
N ALA A 9 -11.98 13.97 5.79
CA ALA A 9 -10.72 13.27 5.54
C ALA A 9 -9.52 14.23 5.33
N LEU A 10 -9.78 15.51 5.02
CA LEU A 10 -8.77 16.54 4.82
C LEU A 10 -8.45 17.32 6.10
N GLY A 11 -9.47 17.60 6.92
CA GLY A 11 -9.35 18.40 8.15
C GLY A 11 -9.24 17.60 9.46
N GLY A 12 -9.45 16.28 9.44
CA GLY A 12 -9.44 15.45 10.65
C GLY A 12 -8.03 15.14 11.21
N PRO A 13 -7.95 14.66 12.47
CA PRO A 13 -6.70 14.32 13.18
C PRO A 13 -6.07 13.01 12.67
N TYR A 14 -5.94 12.85 11.36
CA TYR A 14 -5.40 11.65 10.72
C TYR A 14 -3.93 11.85 10.37
N ALA A 15 -3.06 11.02 10.95
CA ALA A 15 -1.61 11.04 10.71
C ALA A 15 -1.22 10.57 9.29
N TYR A 16 -1.92 9.57 8.76
CA TYR A 16 -1.64 9.00 7.44
C TYR A 16 -2.90 8.97 6.57
N ARG A 17 -2.72 9.22 5.26
CA ARG A 17 -3.84 9.37 4.32
C ARG A 17 -3.53 8.66 3.01
N ALA A 18 -4.55 7.96 2.49
CA ALA A 18 -4.51 7.31 1.17
C ALA A 18 -5.69 7.80 0.33
N LYS A 19 -5.43 8.14 -0.93
CA LYS A 19 -6.47 8.46 -1.90
C LYS A 19 -6.86 7.19 -2.64
N LEU A 20 -8.14 6.86 -2.59
CA LEU A 20 -8.72 5.79 -3.38
C LEU A 20 -9.35 6.40 -4.63
N THR A 21 -9.01 5.85 -5.79
CA THR A 21 -9.60 6.22 -7.07
C THR A 21 -10.13 4.95 -7.74
N PRO A 22 -11.27 4.97 -8.43
CA PRO A 22 -11.70 3.82 -9.22
C PRO A 22 -10.62 3.44 -10.24
N GLY A 23 -10.34 2.13 -10.39
CA GLY A 23 -9.29 1.66 -11.29
C GLY A 23 -9.16 0.14 -11.29
N PRO A 24 -8.28 -0.46 -12.11
CA PRO A 24 -8.26 -1.90 -12.36
C PRO A 24 -7.69 -2.76 -11.21
N GLY A 25 -7.24 -2.15 -10.11
CA GLY A 25 -6.61 -2.88 -9.00
C GLY A 25 -7.63 -3.64 -8.16
N LYS A 26 -7.31 -4.89 -7.79
CA LYS A 26 -8.13 -5.70 -6.87
C LYS A 26 -8.04 -5.12 -5.46
N LYS A 27 -9.20 -4.90 -4.80
CA LYS A 27 -9.30 -4.35 -3.44
C LYS A 27 -8.36 -5.00 -2.42
N GLY A 28 -8.22 -6.33 -2.41
CA GLY A 28 -7.33 -7.02 -1.47
C GLY A 28 -5.84 -6.70 -1.67
N GLN A 29 -5.38 -6.65 -2.93
CA GLN A 29 -3.99 -6.27 -3.23
C GLN A 29 -3.71 -4.82 -2.86
N MET A 30 -4.69 -3.95 -3.11
CA MET A 30 -4.60 -2.53 -2.78
C MET A 30 -4.62 -2.28 -1.27
N ALA A 31 -5.47 -2.99 -0.52
CA ALA A 31 -5.54 -2.94 0.95
C ALA A 31 -4.18 -3.30 1.57
N ARG A 32 -3.63 -4.44 1.13
CA ARG A 32 -2.32 -4.91 1.57
C ARG A 32 -1.21 -3.92 1.24
N GLN A 33 -1.26 -3.33 0.05
CA GLN A 33 -0.31 -2.30 -0.35
C GLN A 33 -0.43 -1.05 0.53
N CYS A 34 -1.64 -0.58 0.84
CA CYS A 34 -1.88 0.54 1.75
C CYS A 34 -1.28 0.29 3.14
N LEU A 35 -1.57 -0.87 3.73
CA LEU A 35 -1.09 -1.20 5.09
C LEU A 35 0.44 -1.25 5.15
N ARG A 36 1.09 -1.83 4.13
CA ARG A 36 2.55 -1.80 4.01
C ARG A 36 3.11 -0.38 3.88
N MET A 37 2.39 0.52 3.20
CA MET A 37 2.81 1.92 3.07
C MET A 37 2.70 2.65 4.40
N PHE A 38 1.61 2.43 5.12
CA PHE A 38 1.45 3.00 6.45
C PHE A 38 2.52 2.47 7.41
N ASP A 39 2.84 1.17 7.37
CA ASP A 39 3.90 0.57 8.18
C ASP A 39 5.29 1.19 7.87
N ALA A 40 5.57 1.45 6.58
CA ALA A 40 6.83 2.05 6.14
C ALA A 40 6.93 3.57 6.41
N GLN A 41 5.79 4.28 6.49
CA GLN A 41 5.74 5.71 6.80
C GLN A 41 5.70 6.00 8.31
N THR A 42 5.56 4.96 9.12
CA THR A 42 5.41 5.09 10.56
C THR A 42 6.74 5.01 11.27
N ASP A 43 7.24 6.16 11.75
CA ASP A 43 8.48 6.23 12.54
C ASP A 43 8.30 5.80 14.00
N ARG A 44 7.09 5.94 14.57
CA ARG A 44 6.81 5.56 15.96
C ARG A 44 6.45 4.08 16.08
N GLN A 45 7.23 3.33 16.86
CA GLN A 45 6.98 1.90 17.09
C GLN A 45 5.56 1.59 17.61
N ALA A 46 5.02 2.42 18.51
CA ALA A 46 3.66 2.24 19.03
C ALA A 46 2.59 2.30 17.93
N TRP A 47 2.76 3.18 16.94
CA TRP A 47 1.83 3.31 15.81
C TRP A 47 2.01 2.18 14.80
N LYS A 48 3.23 1.67 14.67
CA LYS A 48 3.55 0.55 13.81
C LYS A 48 2.79 -0.72 14.23
N LEU A 49 2.76 -1.00 15.53
CA LEU A 49 1.98 -2.11 16.09
C LEU A 49 0.48 -1.97 15.81
N LEU A 50 -0.06 -0.74 15.90
CA LEU A 50 -1.46 -0.48 15.59
C LEU A 50 -1.78 -0.73 14.11
N VAL A 51 -0.89 -0.35 13.18
CA VAL A 51 -1.07 -0.62 11.75
C VAL A 51 -1.01 -2.12 11.46
N GLN A 52 -0.11 -2.86 12.12
CA GLN A 52 0.03 -4.31 11.95
C GLN A 52 -1.13 -5.10 12.57
N ALA A 53 -1.80 -4.55 13.58
CA ALA A 53 -2.99 -5.15 14.17
C ALA A 53 -4.23 -5.10 13.26
N ILE A 54 -4.20 -4.30 12.18
CA ILE A 54 -5.34 -4.18 11.27
C ILE A 54 -5.40 -5.40 10.35
N PRO A 55 -6.48 -6.22 10.41
CA PRO A 55 -6.63 -7.37 9.52
C PRO A 55 -6.85 -6.92 8.07
N GLU A 56 -6.10 -7.53 7.14
CA GLU A 56 -6.15 -7.20 5.71
C GLU A 56 -7.57 -7.41 5.12
N ASN A 57 -8.32 -8.39 5.65
CA ASN A 57 -9.65 -8.75 5.14
C ASN A 57 -10.70 -7.67 5.44
N ASP A 58 -10.69 -7.11 6.66
CA ASP A 58 -11.62 -6.05 7.05
C ASP A 58 -11.32 -4.77 6.27
N ALA A 59 -10.03 -4.44 6.12
CA ALA A 59 -9.60 -3.31 5.30
C ALA A 59 -10.02 -3.47 3.83
N ALA A 60 -9.91 -4.67 3.26
CA ALA A 60 -10.34 -4.94 1.88
C ALA A 60 -11.87 -4.94 1.71
N SER A 61 -12.64 -5.28 2.75
CA SER A 61 -14.09 -5.25 2.73
C SER A 61 -14.65 -3.83 2.70
N LEU A 62 -14.00 -2.91 3.43
CA LEU A 62 -14.35 -1.48 3.47
C LEU A 62 -13.92 -0.72 2.22
N MET A 63 -13.06 -1.31 1.38
CA MET A 63 -12.62 -0.70 0.13
C MET A 63 -13.62 -0.91 -1.00
N MET A 64 -13.73 0.12 -1.83
CA MET A 64 -14.37 0.07 -3.15
C MET A 64 -13.77 -1.04 -4.04
N GLY A 65 -14.63 -1.72 -4.81
CA GLY A 65 -14.34 -3.00 -5.47
C GLY A 65 -13.06 -3.02 -6.32
N SER A 66 -13.04 -2.22 -7.38
CA SER A 66 -11.88 -2.05 -8.26
C SER A 66 -11.31 -0.64 -8.04
N CYS A 67 -10.14 -0.57 -7.42
CA CYS A 67 -9.55 0.69 -7.00
C CYS A 67 -8.04 0.77 -7.29
N LYS A 68 -7.58 2.00 -7.45
CA LYS A 68 -6.18 2.42 -7.52
C LYS A 68 -5.91 3.31 -6.32
N VAL A 69 -4.91 2.93 -5.54
CA VAL A 69 -4.45 3.68 -4.39
C VAL A 69 -3.41 4.70 -4.85
N SER A 70 -3.48 5.91 -4.32
CA SER A 70 -2.42 6.91 -4.44
C SER A 70 -2.08 7.45 -3.05
N MET A 71 -0.80 7.38 -2.69
CA MET A 71 -0.29 7.84 -1.40
C MET A 71 0.96 8.71 -1.64
N PRO A 72 1.21 9.71 -0.78
CA PRO A 72 2.48 10.43 -0.80
C PRO A 72 3.64 9.42 -0.65
N GLY A 73 4.69 9.53 -1.47
CA GLY A 73 5.82 8.59 -1.45
C GLY A 73 5.61 7.27 -2.20
N MET A 74 4.42 6.97 -2.73
CA MET A 74 4.13 5.71 -3.42
C MET A 74 4.96 5.49 -4.71
N GLN A 75 5.36 6.57 -5.40
CA GLN A 75 6.21 6.48 -6.60
C GLN A 75 7.59 5.86 -6.29
N LYS A 76 8.20 6.20 -5.16
CA LYS A 76 9.51 5.67 -4.76
C LYS A 76 9.44 4.17 -4.51
N LEU A 77 8.35 3.70 -3.90
CA LEU A 77 8.19 2.30 -3.60
C LEU A 77 7.65 1.47 -4.77
N GLN A 78 6.82 2.02 -5.66
CA GLN A 78 6.53 1.35 -6.94
C GLN A 78 7.80 1.12 -7.75
N GLN A 79 8.72 2.09 -7.76
CA GLN A 79 10.03 1.92 -8.39
C GLN A 79 10.88 0.86 -7.68
N GLN A 80 10.87 0.81 -6.34
CA GLN A 80 11.56 -0.26 -5.59
C GLN A 80 10.93 -1.63 -5.88
N LEU A 81 9.62 -1.79 -5.80
CA LEU A 81 8.92 -3.04 -6.14
C LEU A 81 9.16 -3.47 -7.60
N GLN A 82 9.25 -2.53 -8.54
CA GLN A 82 9.61 -2.84 -9.93
C GLN A 82 11.08 -3.23 -10.08
N LYS A 83 11.98 -2.62 -9.30
CA LYS A 83 13.40 -2.99 -9.24
C LYS A 83 13.58 -4.36 -8.59
N ASP A 84 12.86 -4.66 -7.51
CA ASP A 84 12.91 -5.96 -6.84
C ASP A 84 12.30 -7.06 -7.71
N LYS A 85 11.17 -6.80 -8.41
CA LYS A 85 10.65 -7.73 -9.43
C LYS A 85 11.61 -7.95 -10.61
N LYS A 86 12.46 -6.98 -10.94
CA LYS A 86 13.51 -7.13 -11.96
C LYS A 86 14.70 -7.95 -11.44
N ARG A 87 15.08 -7.78 -10.17
CA ARG A 87 16.12 -8.57 -9.51
C ARG A 87 15.72 -10.03 -9.33
N ASP A 88 14.48 -10.26 -8.88
CA ASP A 88 13.92 -11.61 -8.66
C ASP A 88 13.76 -12.40 -9.98
N LYS A 89 13.48 -11.71 -11.10
CA LYS A 89 13.49 -12.32 -12.44
C LYS A 89 14.88 -12.66 -12.97
N GLN A 90 15.95 -12.17 -12.34
CA GLN A 90 17.33 -12.39 -12.77
C GLN A 90 18.00 -13.58 -12.06
N GLU A 91 17.33 -14.21 -11.08
CA GLU A 91 17.85 -15.37 -10.34
C GLU A 91 17.28 -16.77 -10.69
N PRO A 92 16.64 -17.08 -11.85
CA PRO A 92 16.42 -18.47 -12.24
C PRO A 92 17.67 -18.99 -12.96
N GLY A 93 18.77 -19.22 -12.24
CA GLY A 93 20.01 -19.59 -12.91
C GLY A 93 21.23 -19.89 -12.05
N LYS A 94 21.10 -20.69 -10.98
CA LYS A 94 22.19 -21.57 -10.51
C LYS A 94 21.66 -22.57 -9.47
N ALA A 95 21.17 -23.71 -9.95
CA ALA A 95 21.28 -24.94 -9.18
C ALA A 95 22.74 -25.40 -9.27
N PRO A 96 23.48 -25.64 -8.17
CA PRO A 96 24.62 -26.54 -8.24
C PRO A 96 24.09 -27.98 -8.18
N ALA A 97 24.22 -28.67 -9.30
CA ALA A 97 24.16 -30.12 -9.37
C ALA A 97 25.53 -30.70 -8.98
N ARG A 98 25.49 -31.78 -8.19
CA ARG A 98 26.57 -32.68 -7.73
C ARG A 98 27.40 -32.21 -6.56
#